data_AF-A0A5D6XPQ8-F1
#
_entry.id   AF-A0A5D6XPQ8-F1
#
_cell.length_a   1.000
_cell.length_b   1.000
_cell.length_c   1.000
_cell.angle_alpha   90.00
_cell.angle_beta   90.00
_cell.angle_gamma   90.00
#
_symmetry.space_group_name_H-M   'P 1'
#
loop_
_entity.id
_entity.type
_entity.pdbx_description
1 polymer ?
#
loop_
_entity_poly.entity_id
_entity_poly.type
_entity_poly.pdbx_seq_one_letter_code
_entity_poly.pdbx_strand_id
1 'polypeptide(L)'
;MAARESKDTLITVFVSTCQIPIFDSTHEDATATSAASTAFRATKFPTRVPATARLAELQQFLRSQWAIAKSPFARVGVDEHFFTFRGRLLRLDGALDAYCAFRQGSSWVESLGGSTSQLTCHIFTDADIMDNDTIYLRFSSMGKVLDPWAMSTSELRAELKARNSYESKMQPEQLMLRLQELVMKESRLQRLQQATRKEETGQVVAITKELANFQAKLQSESKKRDVLFPSESEAFTRPKSLKWPHPPCPNRTVFLSITELERTYQVVPRDVLDPALFIFDTERRWVFSAHNELQKQSFDYKYMCFETDFLEMLTLKEEAGMVFWFRPQKSYEKLSAFIASFDDPVTKRKFSPLVLKEAKWLTLAGINGWEGKVRQDGRKRDASKFPQFTKSIARVLTNIQSQSFDYLAVQEILFQSNPTLMFAPLL
;
A
#
# COMPACT_ATOMS: atom_id res chain seq x y z
N MET A 1 37.58 17.06 1.80
CA MET A 1 36.18 16.59 1.55
C MET A 1 35.26 17.36 2.49
N ALA A 2 34.60 18.39 1.98
CA ALA A 2 33.63 19.16 2.77
C ALA A 2 32.33 18.35 2.89
N ALA A 3 31.92 17.99 4.11
CA ALA A 3 30.60 17.46 4.38
C ALA A 3 29.58 18.55 4.02
N ARG A 4 28.83 18.35 2.94
CA ARG A 4 27.66 19.18 2.65
C ARG A 4 26.64 18.91 3.77
N GLU A 5 26.50 19.86 4.69
CA GLU A 5 25.37 19.91 5.61
C GLU A 5 24.09 19.87 4.78
N SER A 6 23.39 18.74 4.86
CA SER A 6 22.05 18.57 4.34
C SER A 6 21.15 19.53 5.12
N LYS A 7 20.67 20.60 4.47
CA LYS A 7 19.57 21.38 5.02
C LYS A 7 18.36 20.46 5.10
N ASP A 8 18.02 20.01 6.30
CA ASP A 8 16.80 19.25 6.54
C ASP A 8 15.61 20.12 6.13
N THR A 9 14.92 19.70 5.08
CA THR A 9 13.74 20.39 4.58
C THR A 9 12.64 20.25 5.62
N LEU A 10 12.26 21.36 6.25
CA LEU A 10 11.11 21.42 7.14
C LEU A 10 9.83 21.40 6.30
N ILE A 11 8.87 20.57 6.72
CA ILE A 11 7.52 20.52 6.16
C ILE A 11 6.50 20.92 7.24
N THR A 12 5.45 21.61 6.84
CA THR A 12 4.30 21.94 7.66
C THR A 12 3.23 20.89 7.43
N VAL A 13 2.88 20.10 8.43
CA VAL A 13 1.77 19.14 8.36
C VAL A 13 0.67 19.56 9.32
N PHE A 14 -0.57 19.35 8.92
CA PHE A 14 -1.74 19.57 9.78
C PHE A 14 -2.20 18.24 10.34
N VAL A 15 -2.24 18.10 11.66
CA VAL A 15 -2.82 16.91 12.28
C VAL A 15 -4.28 17.19 12.66
N SER A 16 -5.21 16.41 12.11
CA SER A 16 -6.64 16.59 12.33
C SER A 16 -7.22 15.41 13.10
N THR A 17 -7.85 15.66 14.25
CA THR A 17 -8.62 14.63 14.95
C THR A 17 -9.97 14.45 14.26
N CYS A 18 -10.38 13.20 14.00
CA CYS A 18 -11.59 12.88 13.22
C CYS A 18 -12.68 12.10 13.99
N GLN A 19 -12.48 11.81 15.28
CA GLN A 19 -13.46 11.08 16.10
C GLN A 19 -13.99 11.94 17.26
N ILE A 20 -15.28 11.76 17.55
CA ILE A 20 -15.98 12.44 18.64
C ILE A 20 -15.66 11.70 19.94
N PRO A 21 -15.16 12.38 21.00
CA PRO A 21 -15.06 11.77 22.31
C PRO A 21 -16.46 11.43 22.81
N ILE A 22 -16.72 10.14 23.04
CA ILE A 22 -17.92 9.68 23.73
C ILE A 22 -17.64 9.94 25.21
N PHE A 23 -18.14 11.05 25.75
CA PHE A 23 -18.15 11.24 27.19
C PHE A 23 -19.34 10.47 27.75
N ASP A 24 -19.07 9.36 28.43
CA ASP A 24 -20.05 8.72 29.30
C ASP A 24 -20.41 9.72 30.40
N SER A 25 -21.57 10.36 30.27
CA SER A 25 -22.16 11.18 31.32
C SER A 25 -22.75 10.26 32.39
N THR A 26 -21.88 9.57 33.12
CA THR A 26 -22.23 8.92 34.39
C THR A 26 -22.22 9.95 35.51
N HIS A 27 -23.14 10.91 35.43
CA HIS A 27 -23.61 11.61 36.61
C HIS A 27 -25.10 11.84 36.44
N GLU A 28 -25.87 11.13 37.26
CA GLU A 28 -27.30 11.32 37.46
C GLU A 28 -27.57 12.77 37.82
N ASP A 29 -28.12 13.53 36.88
CA ASP A 29 -29.18 14.49 37.19
C ASP A 29 -29.95 14.82 35.90
N ALA A 30 -31.11 14.19 35.80
CA ALA A 30 -32.04 14.32 34.71
C ALA A 30 -32.83 15.63 34.84
N THR A 31 -32.53 16.60 33.99
CA THR A 31 -33.58 17.43 33.40
C THR A 31 -33.28 17.70 31.94
N ALA A 32 -34.26 17.34 31.10
CA ALA A 32 -34.21 17.39 29.67
C ALA A 32 -33.93 18.82 29.15
N THR A 33 -32.89 18.94 28.32
CA THR A 33 -32.96 19.86 27.18
C THR A 33 -32.22 19.23 26.01
N SER A 34 -32.99 18.92 24.97
CA SER A 34 -32.53 18.63 23.62
C SER A 34 -31.71 19.82 23.11
N ALA A 35 -30.40 19.80 23.32
CA ALA A 35 -29.38 20.60 22.67
C ALA A 35 -28.03 19.94 22.98
N ALA A 36 -27.13 19.60 22.07
CA ALA A 36 -27.02 19.94 20.67
C ALA A 36 -26.37 18.77 19.94
N SER A 37 -26.70 18.63 18.67
CA SER A 37 -25.69 18.30 17.67
C SER A 37 -24.51 19.29 17.86
N THR A 38 -23.58 19.01 18.78
CA THR A 38 -22.28 19.67 18.77
C THR A 38 -21.60 19.14 17.53
N ALA A 39 -21.83 19.84 16.42
CA ALA A 39 -21.19 19.60 15.15
C ALA A 39 -19.70 19.44 15.44
N PHE A 40 -19.22 18.21 15.27
CA PHE A 40 -17.84 17.87 15.53
C PHE A 40 -16.96 18.81 14.72
N ARG A 41 -16.23 19.70 15.39
CA ARG A 41 -15.22 20.52 14.75
C ARG A 41 -13.90 19.77 14.86
N ALA A 42 -13.53 19.12 13.77
CA ALA A 42 -12.20 18.55 13.61
C ALA A 42 -11.17 19.61 14.01
N THR A 43 -10.38 19.34 15.04
CA THR A 43 -9.36 20.27 15.51
C THR A 43 -8.10 20.01 14.71
N LYS A 44 -7.65 21.03 13.97
CA LYS A 44 -6.42 20.96 13.17
C LYS A 44 -5.26 21.58 13.95
N PHE A 45 -4.17 20.84 14.08
CA PHE A 45 -2.95 21.26 14.75
C PHE A 45 -1.84 21.44 13.71
N PRO A 46 -1.43 22.68 13.37
CA PRO A 46 -0.31 22.90 12.48
C PRO A 46 0.99 22.52 13.20
N THR A 47 1.80 21.68 12.56
CA THR A 47 3.08 21.23 13.12
C THR A 47 4.15 21.33 12.05
N ARG A 48 5.27 22.00 12.37
CA ARG A 48 6.45 22.05 11.51
C ARG A 48 7.45 21.00 11.99
N VAL A 49 7.75 20.04 11.12
CA VAL A 49 8.66 18.93 11.41
C VAL A 49 9.62 18.73 10.24
N PRO A 50 10.86 18.26 10.51
CA PRO A 50 11.72 17.75 9.45
C PRO A 50 11.00 16.67 8.65
N ALA A 51 11.21 16.59 7.34
CA ALA A 51 10.66 15.49 6.54
C ALA A 51 11.15 14.12 7.05
N THR A 52 12.34 14.03 7.63
CA THR A 52 12.90 12.81 8.22
C THR A 52 12.35 12.48 9.61
N ALA A 53 11.50 13.34 10.20
CA ALA A 53 10.94 13.13 11.53
C ALA A 53 10.08 11.87 11.58
N ARG A 54 10.17 11.14 12.69
CA ARG A 54 9.35 9.95 12.91
C ARG A 54 7.96 10.33 13.37
N LEU A 55 6.98 9.50 13.03
CA LEU A 55 5.61 9.73 13.46
C LEU A 55 5.44 9.67 15.00
N ALA A 56 6.28 8.90 15.69
CA ALA A 56 6.38 8.91 17.16
C ALA A 56 6.80 10.28 17.73
N GLU A 57 7.65 11.03 17.04
CA GLU A 57 8.05 12.39 17.45
C GLU A 57 6.88 13.36 17.29
N LEU A 58 6.14 13.23 16.17
CA LEU A 58 4.90 13.97 15.95
C LEU A 58 3.86 13.66 17.04
N GLN A 59 3.71 12.39 17.39
CA GLN A 59 2.80 11.94 18.45
C GLN A 59 3.17 12.54 19.82
N GLN A 60 4.45 12.52 20.19
CA GLN A 60 4.93 13.10 21.44
C GLN A 60 4.73 14.62 21.46
N PHE A 61 4.98 15.29 20.32
CA PHE A 61 4.70 16.71 20.15
C PHE A 61 3.22 17.03 20.40
N LEU A 62 2.30 16.31 19.76
CA LEU A 62 0.85 16.53 19.94
C LEU A 62 0.41 16.35 21.39
N ARG A 63 0.94 15.34 22.09
CA ARG A 63 0.66 15.15 23.52
C ARG A 63 1.11 16.34 24.36
N SER A 64 2.28 16.89 24.08
CA SER A 64 2.76 18.09 24.77
C SER A 64 1.82 19.28 24.54
N GLN A 65 1.36 19.48 23.31
CA GLN A 65 0.42 20.56 22.96
C GLN A 65 -0.93 20.36 23.64
N TRP A 66 -1.44 19.14 23.71
CA TRP A 66 -2.69 18.83 24.38
C TRP A 66 -2.61 18.98 25.89
N ALA A 67 -1.48 18.63 26.52
CA ALA A 67 -1.27 18.87 27.93
C ALA A 67 -1.28 20.37 28.25
N ILE A 68 -0.58 21.18 27.44
CA ILE A 68 -0.55 22.65 27.58
C ILE A 68 -1.96 23.25 27.39
N ALA A 69 -2.68 22.79 26.36
CA ALA A 69 -4.03 23.26 26.05
C ALA A 69 -5.11 22.69 26.99
N LYS A 70 -4.75 21.81 27.94
CA LYS A 70 -5.68 21.05 28.80
C LYS A 70 -6.76 20.33 27.99
N SER A 71 -6.39 19.85 26.80
CA SER A 71 -7.28 19.13 25.90
C SER A 71 -7.67 17.77 26.50
N PRO A 72 -8.91 17.29 26.30
CA PRO A 72 -9.32 15.95 26.75
C PRO A 72 -8.47 14.84 26.14
N PHE A 73 -7.89 15.07 24.95
CA PHE A 73 -7.00 14.13 24.28
C PHE A 73 -5.68 13.89 25.03
N ALA A 74 -5.29 14.77 25.97
CA ALA A 74 -4.08 14.59 26.77
C ALA A 74 -4.11 13.35 27.67
N ARG A 75 -5.31 12.85 27.99
CA ARG A 75 -5.53 11.67 28.84
C ARG A 75 -5.50 10.35 28.07
N VAL A 76 -5.56 10.41 26.75
CA VAL A 76 -5.61 9.23 25.89
C VAL A 76 -4.24 8.56 25.82
N GLY A 77 -4.22 7.23 25.88
CA GLY A 77 -3.00 6.42 25.80
C GLY A 77 -2.33 6.55 24.43
N VAL A 78 -0.98 6.56 24.42
CA VAL A 78 -0.16 6.64 23.19
C VAL A 78 -0.43 5.42 22.29
N ASP A 79 -0.63 4.27 22.92
CA ASP A 79 -1.00 2.99 22.31
C ASP A 79 -2.37 3.03 21.63
N GLU A 80 -3.22 3.98 21.98
CA GLU A 80 -4.53 4.15 21.34
C GLU A 80 -4.45 5.01 20.08
N HIS A 81 -3.33 5.66 19.78
CA HIS A 81 -3.22 6.61 18.67
C HIS A 81 -2.89 5.90 17.36
N PHE A 82 -3.70 6.15 16.34
CA PHE A 82 -3.49 5.67 14.98
C PHE A 82 -3.49 6.84 14.02
N PHE A 83 -2.53 6.88 13.11
CA PHE A 83 -2.46 7.94 12.12
C PHE A 83 -2.88 7.40 10.75
N THR A 84 -3.72 8.14 10.05
CA THR A 84 -4.12 7.81 8.69
C THR A 84 -3.83 8.96 7.73
N PHE A 85 -3.44 8.61 6.51
CA PHE A 85 -3.24 9.56 5.43
C PHE A 85 -3.67 8.90 4.11
N ARG A 86 -4.64 9.52 3.43
CA ARG A 86 -5.18 9.07 2.12
C ARG A 86 -5.52 7.58 2.09
N GLY A 87 -6.29 7.12 3.07
CA GLY A 87 -6.71 5.72 3.15
C GLY A 87 -5.69 4.77 3.80
N ARG A 88 -4.49 5.24 4.18
CA ARG A 88 -3.41 4.37 4.66
C ARG A 88 -3.13 4.59 6.12
N LEU A 89 -2.87 3.50 6.84
CA LEU A 89 -2.35 3.53 8.19
C LEU A 89 -0.85 3.87 8.16
N LEU A 90 -0.44 4.86 8.94
CA LEU A 90 0.96 5.27 9.08
C LEU A 90 1.56 4.58 10.31
N ARG A 91 2.79 4.10 10.20
CA ARG A 91 3.50 3.46 11.33
C ARG A 91 4.13 4.51 12.23
N LEU A 92 4.13 4.25 13.53
CA LEU A 92 4.76 5.13 14.53
C LEU A 92 6.29 5.23 14.36
N ASP A 93 6.95 4.16 13.93
CA ASP A 93 8.40 4.13 13.67
C ASP A 93 8.78 4.62 12.27
N GLY A 94 7.80 4.83 11.39
CA GLY A 94 8.00 5.37 10.06
C GLY A 94 8.40 6.85 10.09
N ALA A 95 9.38 7.22 9.27
CA ALA A 95 9.70 8.61 8.99
C ALA A 95 8.66 9.21 8.03
N LEU A 96 8.33 10.49 8.18
CA LEU A 96 7.36 11.17 7.32
C LEU A 96 7.77 11.11 5.85
N ASP A 97 9.08 11.24 5.56
CA ASP A 97 9.63 11.16 4.21
C ASP A 97 9.53 9.79 3.58
N ALA A 98 9.42 8.70 4.35
CA ALA A 98 9.06 7.39 3.79
C ALA A 98 7.66 7.41 3.16
N TYR A 99 6.85 8.39 3.55
CA TYR A 99 5.56 8.72 2.99
C TYR A 99 5.60 10.02 2.15
N CYS A 100 6.75 10.66 1.91
CA CYS A 100 6.89 11.84 1.04
C CYS A 100 7.76 11.51 -0.19
N ALA A 101 7.29 11.76 -1.42
CA ALA A 101 8.16 11.82 -2.59
C ALA A 101 8.93 13.14 -2.58
N PHE A 102 10.24 13.03 -2.65
CA PHE A 102 11.11 14.19 -2.81
C PHE A 102 11.20 14.53 -4.30
N ARG A 103 10.43 15.52 -4.76
CA ARG A 103 10.56 16.08 -6.11
C ARG A 103 11.89 16.85 -6.19
N GLN A 104 12.94 16.25 -6.75
CA GLN A 104 14.10 17.05 -7.15
C GLN A 104 13.72 17.89 -8.36
N GLY A 105 13.80 19.21 -8.20
CA GLY A 105 13.36 20.18 -9.19
C GLY A 105 13.98 19.96 -10.57
N SER A 106 13.13 19.83 -11.56
CA SER A 106 13.47 20.22 -12.92
C SER A 106 13.74 21.72 -12.91
N SER A 107 15.00 22.13 -12.99
CA SER A 107 15.35 23.51 -13.28
C SER A 107 14.80 23.86 -14.66
N TRP A 108 13.77 24.70 -14.70
CA TRP A 108 13.37 25.34 -15.94
C TRP A 108 14.45 26.35 -16.33
N VAL A 109 15.05 26.14 -17.49
CA VAL A 109 15.82 27.17 -18.19
C VAL A 109 14.82 28.24 -18.62
N GLU A 110 14.98 29.44 -18.10
CA GLU A 110 14.29 30.63 -18.60
C GLU A 110 14.71 30.91 -20.05
N SER A 111 13.74 30.96 -20.95
CA SER A 111 13.88 31.70 -22.21
C SER A 111 12.52 32.21 -22.69
N LEU A 112 12.28 33.49 -22.37
CA LEU A 112 11.64 34.52 -23.19
C LEU A 112 10.20 34.28 -23.71
N GLY A 113 9.28 35.00 -23.07
CA GLY A 113 8.42 35.98 -23.74
C GLY A 113 7.13 35.47 -24.38
N GLY A 114 6.00 35.68 -23.71
CA GLY A 114 4.69 35.60 -24.35
C GLY A 114 3.56 35.34 -23.37
N SER A 115 2.77 36.37 -23.10
CA SER A 115 1.57 36.35 -22.26
C SER A 115 0.50 35.42 -22.83
N THR A 116 0.19 34.33 -22.11
CA THR A 116 -1.15 33.72 -22.13
C THR A 116 -1.39 32.93 -20.84
N SER A 117 -2.45 33.31 -20.14
CA SER A 117 -2.95 32.68 -18.92
C SER A 117 -3.27 31.20 -19.17
N GLN A 118 -2.36 30.31 -18.78
CA GLN A 118 -2.61 28.87 -18.70
C GLN A 118 -2.77 28.47 -17.24
N LEU A 119 -3.99 28.04 -16.89
CA LEU A 119 -4.27 27.26 -15.69
C LEU A 119 -3.51 25.93 -15.81
N THR A 120 -2.33 25.88 -15.22
CA THR A 120 -1.57 24.64 -15.04
C THR A 120 -2.28 23.78 -14.00
N CYS A 121 -3.06 22.82 -14.48
CA CYS A 121 -3.55 21.71 -13.67
C CYS A 121 -2.36 20.78 -13.40
N HIS A 122 -1.82 20.83 -12.18
CA HIS A 122 -0.77 19.92 -11.76
C HIS A 122 -1.38 18.51 -11.64
N ILE A 123 -0.90 17.61 -12.48
CA ILE A 123 -1.16 16.18 -12.40
C ILE A 123 -0.37 15.69 -11.18
N PHE A 124 -1.09 15.31 -10.12
CA PHE A 124 -0.50 14.78 -8.90
C PHE A 124 -0.40 13.27 -8.99
N THR A 125 0.82 12.74 -8.90
CA THR A 125 1.04 11.33 -8.51
C THR A 125 0.88 11.26 -6.99
N ASP A 126 -0.26 10.73 -6.54
CA ASP A 126 -0.96 11.17 -5.33
C ASP A 126 -0.74 10.29 -4.07
N ALA A 127 0.48 9.85 -3.80
CA ALA A 127 0.78 8.95 -2.67
C ALA A 127 1.51 9.61 -1.48
N ASP A 128 1.91 10.87 -1.61
CA ASP A 128 2.99 11.45 -0.82
C ASP A 128 2.54 12.63 0.05
N ILE A 129 3.02 12.70 1.29
CA ILE A 129 2.81 13.80 2.23
C ILE A 129 3.64 15.00 1.78
N MET A 130 2.96 16.10 1.44
CA MET A 130 3.55 17.36 1.00
C MET A 130 3.45 18.44 2.08
N ASP A 131 4.12 19.58 1.86
CA ASP A 131 3.92 20.76 2.69
C ASP A 131 2.45 21.20 2.64
N ASN A 132 1.88 21.42 3.81
CA ASN A 132 0.47 21.74 4.09
C ASN A 132 -0.53 20.58 3.97
N ASP A 133 -0.07 19.33 3.88
CA ASP A 133 -0.96 18.19 3.92
C ASP A 133 -1.56 17.94 5.30
N THR A 134 -2.74 17.30 5.31
CA THR A 134 -3.44 16.91 6.54
C THR A 134 -3.27 15.42 6.83
N ILE A 135 -2.65 15.11 7.96
CA ILE A 135 -2.60 13.76 8.54
C ILE A 135 -3.76 13.64 9.53
N TYR A 136 -4.48 12.53 9.48
CA TYR A 136 -5.60 12.28 10.38
C TYR A 136 -5.15 11.46 11.58
N LEU A 137 -5.55 11.88 12.78
CA LEU A 137 -5.27 11.18 14.02
C LEU A 137 -6.55 10.59 14.58
N ARG A 138 -6.46 9.30 14.92
CA ARG A 138 -7.53 8.43 15.39
C ARG A 138 -7.15 7.81 16.72
N PHE A 139 -8.18 7.39 17.43
CA PHE A 139 -8.12 6.75 18.73
C PHE A 139 -8.94 5.45 18.68
N SER A 140 -8.36 4.32 19.11
CA SER A 140 -9.06 3.03 19.13
C SER A 140 -10.28 3.03 20.05
N SER A 141 -10.20 3.74 21.18
CA SER A 141 -11.26 3.88 22.17
C SER A 141 -12.41 4.77 21.71
N MET A 142 -12.21 5.57 20.66
CA MET A 142 -13.23 6.50 20.15
C MET A 142 -14.07 5.86 19.05
N GLY A 143 -15.32 6.33 18.92
CA GLY A 143 -16.33 5.77 18.01
C GLY A 143 -15.95 5.77 16.53
N LYS A 144 -16.88 5.30 15.68
CA LYS A 144 -16.64 5.16 14.23
C LYS A 144 -16.16 6.46 13.58
N VAL A 145 -15.19 6.34 12.68
CA VAL A 145 -14.77 7.45 11.80
C VAL A 145 -15.85 7.70 10.76
N LEU A 146 -16.26 8.96 10.63
CA LEU A 146 -17.29 9.39 9.69
C LEU A 146 -16.71 10.08 8.44
N ASP A 147 -15.48 10.58 8.52
CA ASP A 147 -14.80 11.24 7.41
C ASP A 147 -14.08 10.20 6.53
N PRO A 148 -14.50 10.00 5.26
CA PRO A 148 -13.87 9.05 4.36
C PRO A 148 -12.36 9.26 4.21
N TRP A 149 -11.87 10.49 4.33
CA TRP A 149 -10.45 10.82 4.18
C TRP A 149 -9.59 10.33 5.35
N ALA A 150 -10.22 10.04 6.49
CA ALA A 150 -9.56 9.51 7.68
C ALA A 150 -9.72 7.98 7.83
N MET A 151 -10.56 7.35 7.01
CA MET A 151 -10.78 5.90 7.04
C MET A 151 -9.59 5.14 6.44
N SER A 152 -9.34 3.91 6.87
CA SER A 152 -8.39 3.03 6.18
C SER A 152 -9.00 2.45 4.90
N THR A 153 -8.19 1.90 3.99
CA THR A 153 -8.69 1.21 2.79
C THR A 153 -9.65 0.07 3.15
N SER A 154 -9.36 -0.66 4.22
CA SER A 154 -10.19 -1.76 4.72
C SER A 154 -11.58 -1.28 5.12
N GLU A 155 -11.64 -0.19 5.89
CA GLU A 155 -12.89 0.42 6.33
C GLU A 155 -13.67 1.05 5.17
N LEU A 156 -12.98 1.73 4.26
CA LEU A 156 -13.60 2.31 3.06
C LEU A 156 -14.29 1.22 2.23
N ARG A 157 -13.63 0.07 2.05
CA ARG A 157 -14.22 -1.08 1.36
C ARG A 157 -15.40 -1.67 2.12
N ALA A 158 -15.28 -1.81 3.43
CA ALA A 158 -16.37 -2.33 4.27
C ALA A 158 -17.61 -1.45 4.17
N GLU A 159 -17.46 -0.12 4.27
CA GLU A 159 -18.56 0.84 4.10
C GLU A 159 -19.15 0.80 2.68
N LEU A 160 -18.32 0.75 1.64
CA LEU A 160 -18.80 0.67 0.26
C LEU A 160 -19.51 -0.65 -0.04
N LYS A 161 -19.04 -1.77 0.53
CA LYS A 161 -19.69 -3.08 0.43
C LYS A 161 -21.03 -3.07 1.16
N ALA A 162 -21.09 -2.52 2.36
CA ALA A 162 -22.34 -2.38 3.12
C ALA A 162 -23.39 -1.55 2.35
N ARG A 163 -22.94 -0.61 1.51
CA ARG A 163 -23.78 0.23 0.64
C ARG A 163 -23.96 -0.33 -0.78
N ASN A 164 -23.55 -1.57 -1.05
CA ASN A 164 -23.62 -2.23 -2.36
C ASN A 164 -23.04 -1.40 -3.52
N SER A 165 -22.01 -0.60 -3.25
CA SER A 165 -21.41 0.34 -4.21
C SER A 165 -19.90 0.09 -4.39
N TYR A 166 -19.42 -1.07 -3.94
CA TYR A 166 -18.03 -1.49 -4.10
C TYR A 166 -17.81 -2.17 -5.45
N GLU A 167 -16.85 -1.66 -6.20
CA GLU A 167 -16.28 -2.24 -7.42
C GLU A 167 -14.88 -2.79 -7.14
N SER A 168 -14.57 -3.96 -7.70
CA SER A 168 -13.25 -4.59 -7.54
C SER A 168 -12.14 -3.76 -8.19
N LYS A 169 -10.92 -3.81 -7.65
CA LYS A 169 -9.71 -3.11 -8.16
C LYS A 169 -9.69 -1.57 -8.03
N MET A 170 -10.57 -0.98 -7.22
CA MET A 170 -10.50 0.46 -6.94
C MET A 170 -9.28 0.81 -6.07
N GLN A 171 -8.62 1.91 -6.42
CA GLN A 171 -7.52 2.50 -5.65
C GLN A 171 -8.03 3.21 -4.38
N PRO A 172 -7.19 3.41 -3.34
CA PRO A 172 -7.58 4.09 -2.10
C PRO A 172 -8.28 5.42 -2.33
N GLU A 173 -7.78 6.24 -3.24
CA GLU A 173 -8.30 7.57 -3.55
C GLU A 173 -9.68 7.49 -4.20
N GLN A 174 -9.89 6.49 -5.07
CA GLN A 174 -11.19 6.21 -5.67
C GLN A 174 -12.21 5.75 -4.62
N LEU A 175 -11.78 4.92 -3.67
CA LEU A 175 -12.63 4.47 -2.56
C LEU A 175 -13.09 5.66 -1.70
N MET A 176 -12.17 6.56 -1.33
CA MET A 176 -12.48 7.76 -0.54
C MET A 176 -13.46 8.67 -1.27
N LEU A 177 -13.16 9.00 -2.54
CA LEU A 177 -14.03 9.85 -3.36
C LEU A 177 -15.42 9.23 -3.51
N ARG A 178 -15.48 7.92 -3.76
CA ARG A 178 -16.75 7.20 -3.93
C ARG A 178 -17.58 7.21 -2.66
N LEU A 179 -16.96 6.96 -1.51
CA LEU A 179 -17.67 7.01 -0.24
C LEU A 179 -18.11 8.44 0.10
N GLN A 180 -17.26 9.44 -0.15
CA GLN A 180 -17.60 10.85 0.02
C GLN A 180 -18.81 11.26 -0.81
N GLU A 181 -18.88 10.82 -2.07
CA GLU A 181 -20.03 11.06 -2.95
C GLU A 181 -21.32 10.48 -2.34
N LEU A 182 -21.29 9.26 -1.80
CA LEU A 182 -22.44 8.61 -1.17
C LEU A 182 -22.87 9.33 0.11
N VAL A 183 -21.92 9.66 0.98
CA VAL A 183 -22.19 10.38 2.24
C VAL A 183 -22.82 11.74 1.95
N MET A 184 -22.32 12.48 0.97
CA MET A 184 -22.90 13.76 0.56
C MET A 184 -24.32 13.60 -0.01
N LYS A 185 -24.56 12.55 -0.80
CA LYS A 185 -25.89 12.26 -1.35
C LYS A 185 -26.90 11.91 -0.25
N GLU A 186 -26.51 11.09 0.72
CA GLU A 186 -27.34 10.71 1.87
C GLU A 186 -27.68 11.92 2.75
N SER A 187 -26.68 12.75 3.08
CA SER A 187 -26.91 13.98 3.86
C SER A 187 -27.88 14.93 3.16
N ARG A 188 -27.77 15.09 1.84
CA ARG A 188 -28.71 15.90 1.05
C ARG A 188 -30.12 15.30 1.02
N LEU A 189 -30.22 13.98 0.87
CA LEU A 189 -31.51 13.28 0.90
C LEU A 189 -32.19 13.40 2.27
N GLN A 190 -31.44 13.30 3.35
CA GLN A 190 -31.96 13.51 4.71
C GLN A 190 -32.47 14.95 4.90
N ARG A 191 -31.71 15.95 4.45
CA ARG A 191 -32.15 17.36 4.46
C ARG A 191 -33.43 17.56 3.64
N LEU A 192 -33.52 16.92 2.46
CA LEU A 192 -34.72 16.93 1.64
C LEU A 192 -35.91 16.34 2.39
N GLN A 193 -35.77 15.14 2.97
CA GLN A 193 -36.82 14.49 3.75
C GLN A 193 -37.28 15.34 4.93
N GLN A 194 -36.35 16.01 5.62
CA GLN A 194 -36.67 16.90 6.73
C GLN A 194 -37.42 18.15 6.26
N ALA A 195 -36.99 18.78 5.17
CA ALA A 195 -37.67 19.93 4.57
C ALA A 195 -39.06 19.58 4.04
N THR A 196 -39.22 18.39 3.44
CA THR A 196 -40.52 17.87 2.99
C THR A 196 -41.45 17.64 4.19
N ARG A 197 -40.95 17.09 5.31
CA ARG A 197 -41.74 16.92 6.55
C ARG A 197 -42.15 18.25 7.19
N LYS A 198 -41.42 19.33 6.95
CA LYS A 198 -41.71 20.68 7.46
C LYS A 198 -42.51 21.54 6.49
N GLU A 199 -42.91 21.01 5.34
CA GLU A 199 -43.64 21.72 4.27
C GLU A 199 -42.91 22.98 3.74
N GLU A 200 -41.58 23.02 3.86
CA GLU A 200 -40.75 24.14 3.41
C GLU A 200 -40.47 24.05 1.90
N THR A 201 -41.48 24.36 1.09
CA THR A 201 -41.45 24.20 -0.39
C THR A 201 -40.25 24.87 -1.07
N GLY A 202 -39.81 26.04 -0.58
CA GLY A 202 -38.62 26.73 -1.10
C GLY A 202 -37.31 25.97 -0.88
N GLN A 203 -37.14 25.33 0.28
CA GLN A 203 -35.95 24.53 0.57
C GLN A 203 -35.94 23.22 -0.22
N VAL A 204 -37.12 22.61 -0.41
CA VAL A 204 -37.27 21.39 -1.23
C VAL A 204 -36.82 21.64 -2.67
N VAL A 205 -37.23 22.77 -3.28
CA VAL A 205 -36.82 23.13 -4.65
C VAL A 205 -35.31 23.39 -4.74
N ALA A 206 -34.74 24.11 -3.75
CA ALA A 206 -33.30 24.38 -3.71
C ALA A 206 -32.47 23.09 -3.60
N ILE A 207 -32.81 22.20 -2.66
CA ILE A 207 -32.09 20.94 -2.43
C ILE A 207 -32.23 20.01 -3.64
N THR A 208 -33.40 19.96 -4.28
CA THR A 208 -33.63 19.15 -5.49
C THR A 208 -32.76 19.63 -6.65
N LYS A 209 -32.64 20.95 -6.83
CA LYS A 209 -31.76 21.55 -7.84
C LYS A 209 -30.28 21.26 -7.55
N GLU A 210 -29.86 21.30 -6.28
CA GLU A 210 -28.50 20.91 -5.87
C GLU A 210 -28.20 19.43 -6.16
N LEU A 211 -29.15 18.53 -5.92
CA LEU A 211 -29.03 17.10 -6.23
C LEU A 211 -28.88 16.86 -7.73
N ALA A 212 -29.71 17.50 -8.56
CA ALA A 212 -29.66 17.39 -10.02
C ALA A 212 -28.32 17.91 -10.58
N ASN A 213 -27.87 19.08 -10.12
CA ASN A 213 -26.60 19.67 -10.54
C ASN A 213 -25.40 18.78 -10.17
N PHE A 214 -25.44 18.16 -8.99
CA PHE A 214 -24.38 17.24 -8.55
C PHE A 214 -24.35 15.97 -9.40
N GLN A 215 -25.51 15.41 -9.72
CA GLN A 215 -25.62 14.24 -10.59
C GLN A 215 -25.14 14.52 -12.02
N ALA A 216 -25.42 15.70 -12.56
CA ALA A 216 -24.91 16.15 -13.86
C ALA A 216 -23.38 16.32 -13.84
N LYS A 217 -22.82 16.90 -12.76
CA LYS A 217 -21.37 17.06 -12.61
C LYS A 217 -20.66 15.70 -12.57
N LEU A 218 -21.21 14.73 -11.84
CA LEU A 218 -20.67 13.35 -11.77
C LEU A 218 -20.63 12.65 -13.13
N GLN A 219 -21.67 12.79 -13.95
CA GLN A 219 -21.71 12.21 -15.30
C GLN A 219 -20.72 12.87 -16.26
N SER A 220 -20.37 14.13 -16.02
CA SER A 220 -19.36 14.85 -16.82
C SER A 220 -17.93 14.50 -16.43
N GLU A 221 -17.68 14.22 -15.14
CA GLU A 221 -16.35 13.88 -14.63
C GLU A 221 -15.98 12.42 -14.87
N SER A 222 -16.93 11.49 -14.85
CA SER A 222 -16.67 10.09 -15.17
C SER A 222 -16.09 9.89 -16.58
N LYS A 223 -16.45 10.75 -17.54
CA LYS A 223 -15.87 10.75 -18.90
C LYS A 223 -14.43 11.28 -19.00
N LYS A 224 -13.93 11.98 -17.97
CA LYS A 224 -12.55 12.50 -17.91
C LYS A 224 -11.61 11.63 -17.07
N ARG A 225 -12.13 10.63 -16.34
CA ARG A 225 -11.39 9.84 -15.35
C ARG A 225 -10.50 8.74 -15.95
N ASP A 226 -10.59 8.43 -17.25
CA ASP A 226 -9.65 7.51 -17.94
C ASP A 226 -8.22 8.06 -18.10
N VAL A 227 -7.96 9.32 -17.70
CA VAL A 227 -6.68 10.02 -17.91
C VAL A 227 -5.85 10.15 -16.61
N LEU A 228 -6.27 9.54 -15.50
CA LEU A 228 -5.59 9.65 -14.19
C LEU A 228 -4.38 8.70 -14.01
N PHE A 229 -3.92 8.06 -15.08
CA PHE A 229 -2.74 7.19 -15.00
C PHE A 229 -1.46 8.02 -15.18
N PRO A 230 -0.47 7.90 -14.28
CA PRO A 230 0.86 8.43 -14.52
C PRO A 230 1.40 7.81 -15.82
N SER A 231 1.90 8.63 -16.75
CA SER A 231 2.61 8.10 -17.89
C SER A 231 3.82 7.29 -17.39
N GLU A 232 4.13 6.17 -18.05
CA GLU A 232 5.25 5.26 -17.73
C GLU A 232 6.65 5.93 -17.74
N SER A 233 6.72 7.26 -17.92
CA SER A 233 7.94 8.04 -18.16
C SER A 233 8.52 8.74 -16.93
N GLU A 234 7.83 8.81 -15.80
CA GLU A 234 8.39 9.44 -14.59
C GLU A 234 9.20 8.42 -13.79
N ALA A 235 10.51 8.65 -13.68
CA ALA A 235 11.41 7.79 -12.91
C ALA A 235 10.98 7.77 -11.44
N PHE A 236 10.60 6.60 -10.93
CA PHE A 236 10.28 6.40 -9.51
C PHE A 236 11.47 6.83 -8.64
N THR A 237 11.30 7.93 -7.91
CA THR A 237 12.30 8.43 -6.97
C THR A 237 11.95 7.93 -5.58
N ARG A 238 12.72 6.96 -5.09
CA ARG A 238 12.54 6.42 -3.74
C ARG A 238 12.99 7.44 -2.69
N PRO A 239 12.25 7.60 -1.58
CA PRO A 239 12.66 8.46 -0.47
C PRO A 239 14.03 8.07 0.10
N LYS A 240 14.79 9.06 0.57
CA LYS A 240 16.16 8.83 1.07
C LYS A 240 16.23 8.06 2.39
N SER A 241 15.20 8.17 3.24
CA SER A 241 15.11 7.43 4.50
C SER A 241 14.91 5.94 4.29
N LEU A 242 14.28 5.55 3.19
CA LEU A 242 13.91 4.17 2.92
C LEU A 242 15.11 3.43 2.32
N LYS A 243 15.77 2.64 3.18
CA LYS A 243 16.90 1.79 2.80
C LYS A 243 16.38 0.46 2.25
N TRP A 244 16.70 0.19 0.99
CA TRP A 244 16.44 -1.11 0.35
C TRP A 244 17.72 -1.59 -0.33
N PRO A 245 18.01 -2.91 -0.39
CA PRO A 245 19.30 -3.42 -0.86
C PRO A 245 19.66 -3.03 -2.29
N HIS A 246 18.65 -2.76 -3.13
CA HIS A 246 18.83 -2.45 -4.54
C HIS A 246 18.31 -1.04 -4.84
N PRO A 247 18.97 -0.27 -5.73
CA PRO A 247 18.45 1.02 -6.17
C PRO A 247 17.11 0.84 -6.91
N PRO A 248 16.32 1.93 -7.06
CA PRO A 248 15.14 1.92 -7.92
C PRO A 248 15.50 1.40 -9.31
N CYS A 249 14.84 0.32 -9.73
CA CYS A 249 15.12 -0.32 -11.01
C CYS A 249 13.82 -0.86 -11.60
N PRO A 250 13.75 -1.00 -12.94
CA PRO A 250 12.55 -1.55 -13.59
C PRO A 250 12.34 -3.03 -13.28
N ASN A 251 13.35 -3.74 -12.75
CA ASN A 251 13.30 -5.18 -12.51
C ASN A 251 12.22 -5.56 -11.50
N ARG A 252 11.51 -6.66 -11.76
CA ARG A 252 10.52 -7.19 -10.81
C ARG A 252 11.23 -7.90 -9.66
N THR A 253 10.77 -7.63 -8.45
CA THR A 253 11.21 -8.35 -7.25
C THR A 253 10.27 -9.50 -6.95
N VAL A 254 10.83 -10.64 -6.56
CA VAL A 254 10.10 -11.85 -6.18
C VAL A 254 10.19 -12.05 -4.67
N PHE A 255 9.05 -12.26 -4.02
CA PHE A 255 8.95 -12.66 -2.62
C PHE A 255 8.55 -14.12 -2.51
N LEU A 256 9.34 -14.91 -1.78
CA LEU A 256 9.13 -16.35 -1.65
C LEU A 256 8.56 -16.77 -0.29
N SER A 257 8.72 -15.93 0.73
CA SER A 257 8.28 -16.20 2.10
C SER A 257 7.17 -15.24 2.50
N ILE A 258 5.99 -15.79 2.81
CA ILE A 258 4.85 -14.99 3.27
C ILE A 258 5.09 -14.40 4.66
N THR A 259 5.77 -15.14 5.53
CA THR A 259 6.06 -14.71 6.91
C THR A 259 7.11 -13.61 6.96
N GLU A 260 8.14 -13.68 6.12
CA GLU A 260 9.11 -12.59 6.01
C GLU A 260 8.51 -11.36 5.34
N LEU A 261 7.67 -11.57 4.31
CA LEU A 261 6.95 -10.46 3.69
C LEU A 261 6.03 -9.79 4.71
N GLU A 262 5.29 -10.53 5.54
CA GLU A 262 4.43 -9.91 6.57
C GLU A 262 5.21 -9.08 7.60
N ARG A 263 6.42 -9.51 7.97
CA ARG A 263 7.27 -8.72 8.88
C ARG A 263 7.81 -7.45 8.24
N THR A 264 7.94 -7.42 6.91
CA THR A 264 8.72 -6.39 6.19
C THR A 264 7.93 -5.61 5.14
N TYR A 265 6.69 -5.97 4.81
CA TYR A 265 5.95 -5.37 3.70
C TYR A 265 5.78 -3.87 3.82
N GLN A 266 5.70 -3.37 5.06
CA GLN A 266 5.53 -1.94 5.32
C GLN A 266 6.83 -1.14 5.13
N VAL A 267 8.01 -1.78 5.21
CA VAL A 267 9.30 -1.13 4.91
C VAL A 267 9.72 -1.34 3.46
N VAL A 268 9.04 -2.22 2.73
CA VAL A 268 9.32 -2.46 1.31
C VAL A 268 8.88 -1.22 0.50
N PRO A 269 9.77 -0.64 -0.33
CA PRO A 269 9.42 0.49 -1.17
C PRO A 269 8.24 0.16 -2.11
N ARG A 270 7.39 1.14 -2.43
CA ARG A 270 6.27 0.95 -3.38
C ARG A 270 6.72 0.57 -4.77
N ASP A 271 7.80 1.20 -5.25
CA ASP A 271 8.40 0.89 -6.55
C ASP A 271 8.83 -0.58 -6.66
N VAL A 272 9.04 -1.25 -5.52
CA VAL A 272 9.35 -2.68 -5.43
C VAL A 272 8.08 -3.49 -5.21
N LEU A 273 7.25 -3.12 -4.24
CA LEU A 273 6.08 -3.89 -3.81
C LEU A 273 5.00 -3.95 -4.89
N ASP A 274 4.75 -2.85 -5.61
CA ASP A 274 3.66 -2.75 -6.60
C ASP A 274 3.88 -3.64 -7.85
N PRO A 275 5.08 -3.71 -8.45
CA PRO A 275 5.35 -4.65 -9.55
C PRO A 275 5.79 -6.05 -9.09
N ALA A 276 5.95 -6.28 -7.78
CA ALA A 276 6.45 -7.55 -7.26
C ALA A 276 5.53 -8.75 -7.52
N LEU A 277 6.17 -9.91 -7.68
CA LEU A 277 5.54 -11.22 -7.79
C LEU A 277 5.68 -11.98 -6.47
N PHE A 278 4.58 -12.57 -6.01
CA PHE A 278 4.54 -13.32 -4.76
C PHE A 278 4.37 -14.80 -5.06
N ILE A 279 5.29 -15.64 -4.58
CA ILE A 279 5.27 -17.08 -4.81
C ILE A 279 5.46 -17.78 -3.48
N PHE A 280 4.40 -18.37 -2.92
CA PHE A 280 4.45 -18.89 -1.55
C PHE A 280 4.26 -20.40 -1.49
N ASP A 281 5.07 -21.09 -0.66
CA ASP A 281 4.86 -22.51 -0.28
C ASP A 281 3.79 -22.67 0.79
N THR A 282 2.59 -22.21 0.49
CA THR A 282 1.44 -22.36 1.39
C THR A 282 0.16 -22.50 0.59
N GLU A 283 -0.88 -23.00 1.26
CA GLU A 283 -2.21 -23.08 0.68
C GLU A 283 -2.98 -21.80 0.97
N ARG A 284 -3.65 -21.28 -0.06
CA ARG A 284 -4.52 -20.09 0.06
C ARG A 284 -5.49 -20.18 1.25
N ARG A 285 -6.09 -21.35 1.49
CA ARG A 285 -7.06 -21.55 2.58
C ARG A 285 -6.43 -21.36 3.97
N TRP A 286 -5.15 -21.69 4.16
CA TRP A 286 -4.50 -21.53 5.46
C TRP A 286 -4.33 -20.05 5.82
N VAL A 287 -4.18 -19.19 4.82
CA VAL A 287 -3.99 -17.75 4.96
C VAL A 287 -5.31 -17.01 5.22
N PHE A 288 -6.39 -17.37 4.51
CA PHE A 288 -7.64 -16.60 4.52
C PHE A 288 -8.79 -17.22 5.33
N SER A 289 -8.68 -18.48 5.78
CA SER A 289 -9.77 -19.10 6.55
C SER A 289 -9.90 -18.47 7.94
N ALA A 290 -11.13 -18.34 8.43
CA ALA A 290 -11.40 -18.00 9.82
C ALA A 290 -11.01 -19.19 10.71
N HIS A 291 -10.15 -18.96 11.69
CA HIS A 291 -9.60 -20.02 12.55
C HIS A 291 -10.28 -19.98 13.93
N ASN A 292 -10.80 -21.13 14.38
CA ASN A 292 -11.39 -21.28 15.72
C ASN A 292 -10.30 -21.19 16.81
N GLU A 293 -10.66 -20.76 18.02
CA GLU A 293 -9.72 -20.62 19.15
C GLU A 293 -8.98 -21.93 19.49
N LEU A 294 -9.64 -23.08 19.34
CA LEU A 294 -9.04 -24.41 19.52
C LEU A 294 -8.00 -24.75 18.43
N GLN A 295 -8.18 -24.27 17.21
CA GLN A 295 -7.21 -24.46 16.11
C GLN A 295 -5.97 -23.59 16.30
N LYS A 296 -6.13 -22.40 16.88
CA LYS A 296 -5.02 -21.49 17.24
C LYS A 296 -4.03 -22.09 18.24
N GLN A 297 -4.42 -23.13 18.99
CA GLN A 297 -3.54 -23.83 19.95
C GLN A 297 -2.60 -24.85 19.27
N SER A 298 -2.87 -25.24 18.02
CA SER A 298 -1.97 -26.12 17.27
C SER A 298 -0.79 -25.31 16.67
N PHE A 299 0.41 -25.90 16.74
CA PHE A 299 1.71 -25.21 16.58
C PHE A 299 1.89 -24.43 15.26
N ASP A 300 1.19 -24.82 14.19
CA ASP A 300 1.33 -24.18 12.87
C ASP A 300 0.52 -22.88 12.72
N TYR A 301 -0.51 -22.65 13.54
CA TYR A 301 -1.40 -21.49 13.35
C TYR A 301 -0.87 -20.17 13.88
N LYS A 302 0.04 -20.20 14.86
CA LYS A 302 0.69 -18.98 15.37
C LYS A 302 1.42 -18.22 14.25
N TYR A 303 1.85 -18.92 13.20
CA TYR A 303 2.56 -18.34 12.05
C TYR A 303 1.63 -17.86 10.92
N MET A 304 0.31 -18.01 11.06
CA MET A 304 -0.69 -17.69 10.03
C MET A 304 -1.74 -16.67 10.50
N CYS A 305 -1.57 -16.09 11.70
CA CYS A 305 -2.37 -14.96 12.16
C CYS A 305 -1.81 -13.65 11.61
N PHE A 306 -2.12 -13.33 10.36
CA PHE A 306 -1.68 -12.11 9.72
C PHE A 306 -2.60 -10.91 10.03
N GLU A 307 -2.03 -9.71 10.02
CA GLU A 307 -2.80 -8.47 10.13
C GLU A 307 -3.81 -8.32 8.99
N THR A 308 -4.97 -7.74 9.27
CA THR A 308 -6.04 -7.51 8.29
C THR A 308 -5.54 -6.73 7.07
N ASP A 309 -4.73 -5.70 7.30
CA ASP A 309 -4.18 -4.86 6.22
C ASP A 309 -3.24 -5.65 5.30
N PHE A 310 -2.44 -6.56 5.86
CA PHE A 310 -1.59 -7.47 5.08
C PHE A 310 -2.42 -8.42 4.22
N LEU A 311 -3.46 -9.03 4.80
CA LEU A 311 -4.38 -9.92 4.08
C LEU A 311 -5.10 -9.18 2.95
N GLU A 312 -5.48 -7.92 3.15
CA GLU A 312 -6.09 -7.12 2.10
C GLU A 312 -5.13 -6.79 0.96
N MET A 313 -3.90 -6.39 1.27
CA MET A 313 -2.86 -6.18 0.25
C MET A 313 -2.64 -7.45 -0.56
N LEU A 314 -2.58 -8.60 0.10
CA LEU A 314 -2.43 -9.88 -0.54
C LEU A 314 -3.63 -10.25 -1.41
N THR A 315 -4.85 -9.94 -0.96
CA THR A 315 -6.08 -10.11 -1.76
C THR A 315 -6.05 -9.28 -3.03
N LEU A 316 -5.62 -8.00 -2.95
CA LEU A 316 -5.49 -7.14 -4.13
C LEU A 316 -4.46 -7.67 -5.11
N LYS A 317 -3.33 -8.16 -4.59
CA LYS A 317 -2.28 -8.77 -5.40
C LYS A 317 -2.74 -10.06 -6.07
N GLU A 318 -3.55 -10.85 -5.38
CA GLU A 318 -4.18 -12.05 -5.94
C GLU A 318 -5.18 -11.69 -7.05
N GLU A 319 -6.01 -10.66 -6.85
CA GLU A 319 -6.95 -10.14 -7.87
C GLU A 319 -6.22 -9.55 -9.09
N ALA A 320 -5.01 -9.01 -8.89
CA ALA A 320 -4.12 -8.58 -9.96
C ALA A 320 -3.38 -9.74 -10.64
N GLY A 321 -3.58 -10.98 -10.15
CA GLY A 321 -2.94 -12.18 -10.67
C GLY A 321 -1.46 -12.28 -10.36
N MET A 322 -0.92 -11.51 -9.40
CA MET A 322 0.52 -11.44 -9.08
C MET A 322 0.93 -12.38 -7.93
N VAL A 323 0.02 -13.23 -7.47
CA VAL A 323 0.26 -14.20 -6.38
C VAL A 323 0.13 -15.61 -6.92
N PHE A 324 1.13 -16.44 -6.64
CA PHE A 324 1.14 -17.85 -6.95
C PHE A 324 1.24 -18.68 -5.67
N TRP A 325 0.22 -19.50 -5.43
CA TRP A 325 0.20 -20.46 -4.34
C TRP A 325 0.78 -21.79 -4.84
N PHE A 326 1.93 -22.19 -4.30
CA PHE A 326 2.56 -23.43 -4.73
C PHE A 326 1.79 -24.67 -4.25
N ARG A 327 1.15 -24.59 -3.09
CA ARG A 327 0.28 -25.66 -2.57
C ARG A 327 -1.20 -25.40 -2.92
N PRO A 328 -2.00 -26.46 -3.13
CA PRO A 328 -1.71 -27.87 -2.84
C PRO A 328 -1.00 -28.65 -3.95
N GLN A 329 -0.95 -28.14 -5.19
CA GLN A 329 -0.55 -28.97 -6.34
C GLN A 329 0.96 -29.16 -6.48
N LYS A 330 1.78 -28.29 -5.88
CA LYS A 330 3.27 -28.35 -5.89
C LYS A 330 3.86 -28.56 -7.29
N SER A 331 3.34 -27.84 -8.28
CA SER A 331 3.73 -28.00 -9.69
C SER A 331 4.60 -26.84 -10.17
N TYR A 332 5.83 -27.17 -10.54
CA TYR A 332 6.77 -26.25 -11.17
C TYR A 332 6.36 -25.86 -12.59
N GLU A 333 5.58 -26.70 -13.28
CA GLU A 333 5.02 -26.40 -14.60
C GLU A 333 4.00 -25.27 -14.52
N LYS A 334 3.13 -25.31 -13.50
CA LYS A 334 2.18 -24.22 -13.23
C LYS A 334 2.90 -22.94 -12.83
N LEU A 335 3.94 -23.03 -12.00
CA LEU A 335 4.77 -21.88 -11.66
C LEU A 335 5.46 -21.30 -12.91
N SER A 336 5.92 -22.17 -13.81
CA SER A 336 6.50 -21.75 -15.08
C SER A 336 5.50 -21.05 -16.00
N ALA A 337 4.27 -21.54 -16.07
CA ALA A 337 3.22 -20.90 -16.85
C ALA A 337 2.84 -19.53 -16.25
N PHE A 338 2.78 -19.44 -14.93
CA PHE A 338 2.55 -18.20 -14.19
C PHE A 338 3.65 -17.15 -14.48
N ILE A 339 4.92 -17.51 -14.39
CA ILE A 339 6.00 -16.57 -14.71
C ILE A 339 5.92 -16.13 -16.18
N ALA A 340 5.70 -17.06 -17.10
CA ALA A 340 5.63 -16.78 -18.53
C ALA A 340 4.40 -15.94 -18.95
N SER A 341 3.42 -15.71 -18.07
CA SER A 341 2.29 -14.82 -18.38
C SER A 341 2.64 -13.34 -18.26
N PHE A 342 3.74 -12.98 -17.59
CA PHE A 342 4.15 -11.60 -17.39
C PHE A 342 5.19 -11.12 -18.41
N ASP A 343 5.10 -9.84 -18.72
CA ASP A 343 6.13 -9.12 -19.48
C ASP A 343 7.27 -8.69 -18.55
N ASP A 344 8.49 -8.94 -19.03
CA ASP A 344 9.72 -8.46 -18.43
C ASP A 344 9.85 -6.95 -18.72
N PRO A 345 9.83 -6.10 -17.68
CA PRO A 345 9.90 -4.65 -17.84
C PRO A 345 11.23 -4.17 -18.45
N VAL A 346 12.30 -4.96 -18.34
CA VAL A 346 13.64 -4.64 -18.88
C VAL A 346 13.73 -4.98 -20.36
N THR A 347 13.37 -6.22 -20.71
CA THR A 347 13.51 -6.73 -22.08
C THR A 347 12.28 -6.44 -22.96
N LYS A 348 11.17 -5.99 -22.35
CA LYS A 348 9.86 -5.75 -22.98
C LYS A 348 9.29 -6.98 -23.70
N ARG A 349 9.73 -8.18 -23.30
CA ARG A 349 9.27 -9.48 -23.80
C ARG A 349 8.73 -10.29 -22.64
N LYS A 350 7.91 -11.30 -22.91
CA LYS A 350 7.46 -12.23 -21.86
C LYS A 350 8.63 -12.95 -21.22
N PHE A 351 8.52 -13.20 -19.92
CA PHE A 351 9.50 -14.04 -19.22
C PHE A 351 9.58 -15.43 -19.85
N SER A 352 10.78 -15.99 -19.81
CA SER A 352 11.04 -17.33 -20.29
C SER A 352 10.45 -18.38 -19.34
N PRO A 353 9.92 -19.50 -19.86
CA PRO A 353 9.56 -20.65 -19.05
C PRO A 353 10.73 -21.16 -18.21
N LEU A 354 10.42 -21.73 -17.05
CA LEU A 354 11.44 -22.21 -16.12
C LEU A 354 12.23 -23.37 -16.71
N VAL A 355 13.52 -23.41 -16.38
CA VAL A 355 14.40 -24.54 -16.72
C VAL A 355 14.08 -25.70 -15.78
N LEU A 356 13.18 -26.59 -16.20
CA LEU A 356 12.79 -27.76 -15.40
C LEU A 356 13.50 -29.06 -15.83
N LYS A 357 14.04 -29.10 -17.05
CA LYS A 357 14.68 -30.31 -17.60
C LYS A 357 16.08 -30.50 -17.00
N GLU A 358 16.32 -31.66 -16.41
CA GLU A 358 17.61 -32.05 -15.82
C GLU A 358 18.78 -31.89 -16.80
N ALA A 359 18.61 -32.34 -18.04
CA ALA A 359 19.64 -32.24 -19.07
C ALA A 359 20.15 -30.81 -19.28
N LYS A 360 19.28 -29.79 -19.13
CA LYS A 360 19.69 -28.39 -19.25
C LYS A 360 20.58 -27.97 -18.09
N TRP A 361 20.22 -28.30 -16.85
CA TRP A 361 21.02 -27.97 -15.67
C TRP A 361 22.44 -28.55 -15.72
N LEU A 362 22.59 -29.76 -16.25
CA LEU A 362 23.90 -30.39 -16.43
C LEU A 362 24.80 -29.69 -17.47
N THR A 363 24.21 -28.90 -18.38
CA THR A 363 24.95 -28.11 -19.39
C THR A 363 25.23 -26.66 -18.96
N LEU A 364 24.70 -26.23 -17.81
CA LEU A 364 24.93 -24.89 -17.27
C LEU A 364 26.31 -24.78 -16.61
N ALA A 365 26.88 -23.57 -16.67
CA ALA A 365 28.16 -23.16 -16.11
C ALA A 365 29.43 -23.79 -16.72
N GLY A 366 29.88 -23.17 -17.81
CA GLY A 366 31.30 -22.88 -18.16
C GLY A 366 32.38 -23.96 -18.02
N ILE A 367 33.64 -23.54 -18.18
CA ILE A 367 34.83 -24.42 -18.27
C ILE A 367 35.04 -25.25 -16.99
N ASN A 368 34.67 -24.72 -15.82
CA ASN A 368 34.85 -25.37 -14.52
C ASN A 368 33.62 -26.15 -14.04
N GLY A 369 32.50 -26.16 -14.78
CA GLY A 369 31.26 -26.79 -14.31
C GLY A 369 30.58 -25.99 -13.19
N TRP A 370 29.29 -26.20 -12.99
CA TRP A 370 28.49 -25.53 -11.96
C TRP A 370 29.02 -25.67 -10.53
N GLU A 371 29.56 -26.84 -10.22
CA GLU A 371 30.12 -27.19 -8.90
C GLU A 371 31.64 -26.91 -8.82
N GLY A 372 32.24 -26.29 -9.84
CA GLY A 372 33.69 -26.10 -9.92
C GLY A 372 34.48 -27.38 -10.24
N LYS A 373 33.79 -28.47 -10.60
CA LYS A 373 34.39 -29.72 -11.08
C LYS A 373 34.25 -29.84 -12.60
N VAL A 374 35.39 -30.02 -13.28
CA VAL A 374 35.40 -30.26 -14.74
C VAL A 374 34.79 -31.62 -15.03
N ARG A 375 33.57 -31.65 -15.59
CA ARG A 375 32.92 -32.89 -16.04
C ARG A 375 33.34 -33.23 -17.48
N GLN A 376 34.04 -34.34 -17.70
CA GLN A 376 34.44 -34.77 -19.05
C GLN A 376 33.27 -35.41 -19.84
N ASP A 377 32.10 -34.76 -19.91
CA ASP A 377 30.90 -35.33 -20.54
C ASP A 377 30.74 -34.98 -22.03
N GLY A 378 31.66 -34.20 -22.60
CA GLY A 378 31.68 -33.81 -24.01
C GLY A 378 30.56 -32.86 -24.44
N ARG A 379 29.69 -32.38 -23.53
CA ARG A 379 28.59 -31.47 -23.89
C ARG A 379 29.09 -30.03 -24.03
N LYS A 380 28.54 -29.29 -24.99
CA LYS A 380 28.76 -27.84 -25.12
C LYS A 380 28.16 -27.14 -23.90
N ARG A 381 28.98 -26.34 -23.20
CA ARG A 381 28.60 -25.67 -21.96
C ARG A 381 28.31 -24.19 -22.20
N ASP A 382 27.31 -23.67 -21.50
CA ASP A 382 27.02 -22.24 -21.50
C ASP A 382 27.96 -21.53 -20.50
N ALA A 383 28.91 -20.76 -21.02
CA ALA A 383 29.89 -20.03 -20.22
C ALA A 383 29.35 -18.71 -19.64
N SER A 384 28.14 -18.28 -20.04
CA SER A 384 27.55 -17.02 -19.58
C SER A 384 26.81 -17.12 -18.25
N LYS A 385 26.43 -18.34 -17.85
CA LYS A 385 25.60 -18.60 -16.68
C LYS A 385 26.42 -19.14 -15.51
N PHE A 386 26.29 -18.50 -14.35
CA PHE A 386 26.99 -18.87 -13.12
C PHE A 386 25.99 -19.04 -11.97
N PRO A 387 26.28 -19.93 -10.99
CA PRO A 387 25.45 -20.09 -9.81
C PRO A 387 25.42 -18.82 -8.97
N GLN A 388 24.22 -18.39 -8.55
CA GLN A 388 24.04 -17.18 -7.75
C GLN A 388 23.63 -17.47 -6.30
N PHE A 389 22.71 -18.42 -6.09
CA PHE A 389 22.12 -18.77 -4.80
C PHE A 389 22.53 -20.16 -4.31
N THR A 390 22.76 -21.12 -5.23
CA THR A 390 23.25 -22.46 -4.88
C THR A 390 24.27 -23.00 -5.86
N LYS A 391 25.39 -23.51 -5.32
CA LYS A 391 26.43 -24.19 -6.10
C LYS A 391 26.13 -25.68 -6.34
N SER A 392 25.05 -26.22 -5.78
CA SER A 392 24.71 -27.65 -5.91
C SER A 392 23.61 -27.85 -6.95
N ILE A 393 23.95 -28.48 -8.08
CA ILE A 393 22.96 -28.90 -9.08
C ILE A 393 22.05 -29.96 -8.47
N ALA A 394 22.61 -30.89 -7.70
CA ALA A 394 21.84 -31.96 -7.07
C ALA A 394 20.70 -31.40 -6.22
N ARG A 395 20.95 -30.34 -5.44
CA ARG A 395 19.93 -29.65 -4.64
C ARG A 395 18.78 -29.11 -5.51
N VAL A 396 19.11 -28.47 -6.64
CA VAL A 396 18.11 -27.96 -7.58
C VAL A 396 17.29 -29.09 -8.20
N LEU A 397 17.95 -30.14 -8.68
CA LEU A 397 17.30 -31.29 -9.32
C LEU A 397 16.41 -32.06 -8.34
N THR A 398 16.92 -32.38 -7.14
CA THR A 398 16.13 -33.02 -6.10
C THR A 398 14.93 -32.17 -5.71
N ASN A 399 15.09 -30.84 -5.63
CA ASN A 399 13.98 -29.94 -5.32
C ASN A 399 12.88 -29.96 -6.39
N ILE A 400 13.25 -29.99 -7.68
CA ILE A 400 12.30 -30.14 -8.80
C ILE A 400 11.63 -31.52 -8.77
N GLN A 401 12.42 -32.60 -8.64
CA GLN A 401 11.95 -33.98 -8.66
C GLN A 401 11.03 -34.31 -7.48
N SER A 402 11.38 -33.85 -6.28
CA SER A 402 10.60 -34.07 -5.08
C SER A 402 9.44 -33.09 -4.93
N GLN A 403 9.30 -32.12 -5.84
CA GLN A 403 8.34 -31.02 -5.75
C GLN A 403 8.40 -30.29 -4.38
N SER A 404 9.61 -30.19 -3.81
CA SER A 404 9.83 -29.40 -2.60
C SER A 404 9.96 -27.92 -2.96
N PHE A 405 9.89 -27.05 -1.95
CA PHE A 405 10.02 -25.60 -2.13
C PHE A 405 11.16 -25.07 -1.27
N ASP A 406 12.37 -25.51 -1.56
CA ASP A 406 13.58 -24.98 -0.94
C ASP A 406 13.90 -23.61 -1.55
N TYR A 407 13.85 -22.56 -0.73
CA TYR A 407 13.99 -21.17 -1.17
C TYR A 407 15.23 -20.94 -2.05
N LEU A 408 16.40 -21.46 -1.66
CA LEU A 408 17.64 -21.25 -2.43
C LEU A 408 17.59 -21.96 -3.79
N ALA A 409 17.00 -23.15 -3.84
CA ALA A 409 16.83 -23.87 -5.10
C ALA A 409 15.81 -23.15 -6.02
N VAL A 410 14.70 -22.68 -5.46
CA VAL A 410 13.67 -21.93 -6.20
C VAL A 410 14.21 -20.61 -6.73
N GLN A 411 14.96 -19.85 -5.92
CA GLN A 411 15.63 -18.62 -6.35
C GLN A 411 16.57 -18.90 -7.54
N GLU A 412 17.37 -19.95 -7.46
CA GLU A 412 18.26 -20.34 -8.55
C GLU A 412 17.49 -20.72 -9.82
N ILE A 413 16.42 -21.52 -9.70
CA ILE A 413 15.56 -21.89 -10.84
C ILE A 413 14.98 -20.65 -11.52
N LEU A 414 14.45 -19.72 -10.74
CA LEU A 414 13.85 -18.47 -11.24
C LEU A 414 14.91 -17.59 -11.90
N PHE A 415 16.05 -17.37 -11.25
CA PHE A 415 17.14 -16.52 -11.74
C PHE A 415 17.77 -17.06 -13.03
N GLN A 416 18.09 -18.36 -13.08
CA GLN A 416 18.72 -18.94 -14.27
C GLN A 416 17.80 -18.98 -15.49
N SER A 417 16.49 -19.02 -15.24
CA SER A 417 15.47 -18.92 -16.28
C SER A 417 15.27 -17.47 -16.71
N ASN A 418 15.29 -16.52 -15.76
CA ASN A 418 15.00 -15.10 -15.96
C ASN A 418 15.94 -14.23 -15.10
N PRO A 419 17.14 -13.87 -15.61
CA PRO A 419 18.16 -13.16 -14.84
C PRO A 419 17.81 -11.72 -14.45
N THR A 420 16.76 -11.16 -15.06
CA THR A 420 16.24 -9.83 -14.73
C THR A 420 15.38 -9.83 -13.46
N LEU A 421 14.98 -11.00 -12.95
CA LEU A 421 14.28 -11.10 -11.67
C LEU A 421 15.22 -10.81 -10.50
N MET A 422 14.74 -9.96 -9.59
CA MET A 422 15.38 -9.67 -8.32
C MET A 422 14.67 -10.45 -7.21
N PHE A 423 15.35 -10.67 -6.10
CA PHE A 423 14.80 -11.41 -4.96
C PHE A 423 14.88 -10.56 -3.71
N ALA A 424 13.80 -10.56 -2.94
CA ALA A 424 13.82 -9.94 -1.63
C ALA A 424 14.84 -10.65 -0.72
N PRO A 425 15.57 -9.91 0.13
CA PRO A 425 16.48 -10.52 1.09
C PRO A 425 15.67 -11.41 2.05
N LEU A 426 16.08 -12.67 2.17
CA LEU A 426 15.61 -13.54 3.24
C LEU A 426 16.36 -13.11 4.51
N LEU A 427 15.64 -12.54 5.48
CA LEU A 427 16.23 -11.99 6.72
C LEU A 427 16.31 -13.01 7.85
#